data_AF-A0A937DRX2-F1
#
_entry.id   AF-A0A937DRX2-F1
#
_cell.length_a   1.000
_cell.length_b   1.000
_cell.length_c   1.000
_cell.angle_alpha   90.00
_cell.angle_beta   90.00
_cell.angle_gamma   90.00
#
_symmetry.space_group_name_H-M   'P 1'
#
loop_
_entity.id
_entity.type
_entity.pdbx_description
1 polymer ?
#
loop_
_entity_poly.entity_id
_entity_poly.type
_entity_poly.pdbx_seq_one_letter_code
_entity_poly.pdbx_strand_id
1 'polypeptide(L)'
;MTISSFPFSITDFHTMEPEIHMGITGFAEWRIIHREDIRIRLVTYSPDYLADHWCDKGHIIFCAEGEMETELHNGEKHLLQKGQVYTVGDHSDAHRSYSKNGCTLFIVD
;
A
#
# COMPACT_ATOMS: atom_id res chain seq x y z
N MET A 1 -1.52 12.65 -19.28
CA MET A 1 -2.16 12.32 -17.99
C MET A 1 -2.88 13.56 -17.52
N THR A 2 -4.15 13.43 -17.15
CA THR A 2 -4.95 14.53 -16.58
C THR A 2 -5.49 14.03 -15.25
N ILE A 3 -5.21 14.74 -14.18
CA ILE A 3 -5.80 14.50 -12.86
C ILE A 3 -7.08 15.35 -12.79
N SER A 4 -8.18 14.76 -12.32
CA SER A 4 -9.47 15.44 -12.17
C SER A 4 -9.35 16.69 -11.28
N SER A 5 -10.20 17.69 -11.54
CA SER A 5 -10.14 18.96 -10.82
C SER A 5 -10.64 18.81 -9.38
N PHE A 6 -9.76 18.96 -8.41
CA PHE A 6 -10.10 19.10 -6.99
C PHE A 6 -9.33 20.27 -6.35
N PRO A 7 -9.85 20.88 -5.27
CA PRO A 7 -9.17 22.00 -4.60
C PRO A 7 -7.78 21.62 -4.08
N PHE A 8 -6.86 22.59 -4.09
CA PHE A 8 -5.57 22.45 -3.41
C PHE A 8 -5.76 22.15 -1.92
N SER A 9 -4.94 21.24 -1.38
CA SER A 9 -4.95 20.90 0.04
C SER A 9 -3.58 20.37 0.46
N ILE A 10 -3.26 20.54 1.74
CA ILE A 10 -2.17 19.86 2.43
C ILE A 10 -2.83 18.97 3.48
N THR A 11 -2.41 17.71 3.55
CA THR A 11 -2.92 16.79 4.57
C THR A 11 -1.78 16.22 5.38
N ASP A 12 -1.91 16.35 6.69
CA ASP A 12 -1.07 15.67 7.66
C ASP A 12 -1.75 14.34 8.03
N PHE A 13 -1.18 13.23 7.58
CA PHE A 13 -1.71 11.91 7.94
C PHE A 13 -1.58 11.64 9.45
N HIS A 14 -0.63 12.26 10.16
CA HIS A 14 -0.44 11.99 11.58
C HIS A 14 -1.62 12.45 12.45
N THR A 15 -2.47 13.35 11.95
CA THR A 15 -3.67 13.81 12.65
C THR A 15 -4.92 12.98 12.34
N MET A 16 -4.81 11.97 11.48
CA MET A 16 -5.94 11.14 11.06
C MET A 16 -6.02 9.86 11.89
N GLU A 17 -7.23 9.52 12.33
CA GLU A 17 -7.52 8.22 12.95
C GLU A 17 -7.31 7.09 11.93
N PRO A 18 -6.54 6.05 12.27
CA PRO A 18 -6.31 4.94 11.36
C PRO A 18 -7.46 3.93 11.37
N GLU A 19 -7.72 3.33 10.21
CA GLU A 19 -8.50 2.11 10.09
C GLU A 19 -7.57 0.90 10.21
N ILE A 20 -7.93 -0.08 11.05
CA ILE A 20 -7.14 -1.30 11.25
C ILE A 20 -7.70 -2.43 10.39
N HIS A 21 -6.86 -2.99 9.53
CA HIS A 21 -7.18 -4.15 8.70
C HIS A 21 -6.32 -5.34 9.11
N MET A 22 -6.95 -6.42 9.55
CA MET A 22 -6.25 -7.63 9.95
C MET A 22 -5.72 -8.39 8.74
N GLY A 23 -4.49 -8.92 8.86
CA GLY A 23 -3.98 -9.91 7.93
C GLY A 23 -4.29 -11.34 8.39
N ILE A 24 -3.73 -12.33 7.68
CA ILE A 24 -3.60 -13.69 8.23
C ILE A 24 -2.73 -13.65 9.48
N THR A 25 -1.66 -12.85 9.44
CA THR A 25 -0.84 -12.48 10.59
C THR A 25 -0.65 -10.97 10.61
N GLY A 26 -0.46 -10.40 11.79
CA GLY A 26 -0.29 -8.97 11.97
C GLY A 26 -1.51 -8.14 11.54
N PHE A 27 -1.29 -6.84 11.36
CA PHE A 27 -2.31 -5.89 10.91
C PHE A 27 -1.70 -4.78 10.07
N ALA A 28 -2.56 -4.10 9.32
CA ALA A 28 -2.24 -2.89 8.59
C ALA A 28 -3.06 -1.72 9.14
N GLU A 29 -2.40 -0.61 9.45
CA GLU A 29 -3.04 0.65 9.81
C GLU A 29 -3.14 1.54 8.58
N TRP A 30 -4.36 1.95 8.21
CA TRP A 30 -4.62 2.71 7.00
C TRP A 30 -5.08 4.11 7.37
N ARG A 31 -4.48 5.12 6.73
CA ARG A 31 -4.99 6.49 6.73
C ARG A 31 -5.21 6.90 5.29
N ILE A 32 -6.43 7.30 4.97
CA ILE A 32 -6.92 7.33 3.59
C ILE A 32 -7.51 8.69 3.27
N ILE A 33 -7.13 9.24 2.12
CA ILE A 33 -7.76 10.42 1.52
C ILE A 33 -8.29 10.02 0.15
N HIS A 34 -9.49 10.51 -0.18
CA HIS A 34 -10.08 10.37 -1.49
C HIS A 34 -10.02 11.71 -2.23
N ARG A 35 -9.64 11.66 -3.50
CA ARG A 35 -9.61 12.77 -4.45
C ARG A 35 -10.24 12.31 -5.75
N GLU A 36 -11.55 12.54 -5.88
CA GLU A 36 -12.36 11.99 -6.97
C GLU A 36 -12.22 10.46 -7.02
N ASP A 37 -11.67 9.93 -8.11
CA ASP A 37 -11.40 8.53 -8.37
C ASP A 37 -10.04 8.04 -7.84
N ILE A 38 -9.21 8.94 -7.30
CA ILE A 38 -7.88 8.60 -6.76
C ILE A 38 -7.99 8.40 -5.25
N ARG A 39 -7.49 7.27 -4.77
CA ARG A 39 -7.30 6.97 -3.36
C ARG A 39 -5.82 7.09 -3.00
N ILE A 40 -5.53 7.90 -1.99
CA ILE A 40 -4.18 8.15 -1.49
C ILE A 40 -4.10 7.65 -0.06
N ARG A 41 -3.14 6.78 0.24
CA ARG A 41 -3.04 6.10 1.54
C ARG A 41 -1.65 6.18 2.11
N LEU A 42 -1.57 6.44 3.41
CA LEU A 42 -0.42 6.08 4.24
C LEU A 42 -0.77 4.79 4.98
N VAL A 43 0.00 3.74 4.73
CA VAL A 43 -0.26 2.41 5.29
C VAL A 43 0.95 1.96 6.09
N THR A 44 0.74 1.55 7.34
CA THR A 44 1.78 0.93 8.16
C THR A 44 1.44 -0.53 8.39
N TYR A 45 2.37 -1.42 8.04
CA TYR A 45 2.27 -2.84 8.36
C TYR A 45 2.99 -3.12 9.68
N SER A 46 2.35 -3.90 10.55
CA SER A 46 2.99 -4.43 11.75
C SER A 46 4.10 -5.42 11.35
N PRO A 47 5.04 -5.73 12.27
CA PRO A 47 5.89 -6.91 12.13
C PRO A 47 5.07 -8.17 11.87
N ASP A 48 5.62 -9.07 11.06
CA ASP A 48 4.98 -10.29 10.56
C ASP A 48 3.60 -10.10 9.93
N TYR A 49 3.32 -8.94 9.35
CA TYR A 49 2.09 -8.74 8.59
C TYR A 49 2.06 -9.62 7.34
N LEU A 50 0.99 -10.39 7.14
CA LEU A 50 0.69 -11.13 5.92
C LEU A 50 -0.73 -10.79 5.47
N ALA A 51 -0.88 -10.21 4.28
CA ALA A 51 -2.18 -9.91 3.72
C ALA A 51 -3.07 -11.17 3.60
N ASP A 52 -4.35 -11.01 3.91
CA ASP A 52 -5.35 -12.09 3.93
C ASP A 52 -5.99 -12.38 2.57
N HIS A 53 -5.60 -11.63 1.55
CA HIS A 53 -6.10 -11.76 0.19
C HIS A 53 -5.00 -11.55 -0.85
N TRP A 54 -5.28 -12.03 -2.06
CA TRP A 54 -4.59 -11.62 -3.27
C TRP A 54 -5.30 -10.38 -3.81
N CYS A 55 -4.54 -9.33 -4.11
CA CYS A 55 -5.05 -8.11 -4.72
C CYS A 55 -4.82 -8.15 -6.23
N ASP A 56 -5.85 -7.84 -7.00
CA ASP A 56 -5.82 -7.77 -8.46
C ASP A 56 -5.97 -6.33 -8.98
N LYS A 57 -5.95 -5.34 -8.08
CA LYS A 57 -6.02 -3.92 -8.42
C LYS A 57 -4.65 -3.37 -8.75
N GLY A 58 -4.62 -2.33 -9.57
CA GLY A 58 -3.44 -1.55 -9.83
C GLY A 58 -3.03 -0.73 -8.60
N HIS A 59 -1.73 -0.55 -8.42
CA HIS A 59 -1.16 0.26 -7.36
C HIS A 59 0.11 0.94 -7.82
N ILE A 60 0.34 2.15 -7.30
CA ILE A 60 1.66 2.76 -7.20
C ILE A 60 2.00 2.79 -5.72
N ILE A 61 3.02 2.04 -5.30
CA ILE A 61 3.42 1.95 -3.89
C ILE A 61 4.87 2.40 -3.75
N PHE A 62 5.07 3.42 -2.94
CA PHE A 62 6.38 3.87 -2.50
C PHE A 62 6.66 3.39 -1.07
N CYS A 63 7.82 2.76 -0.85
CA CYS A 63 8.25 2.35 0.47
C CYS A 63 8.95 3.51 1.20
N ALA A 64 8.26 4.12 2.15
CA ALA A 64 8.79 5.23 2.93
C ALA A 64 9.76 4.74 4.03
N GLU A 65 9.44 3.61 4.68
CA GLU A 65 10.23 3.01 5.74
C GLU A 65 10.10 1.48 5.73
N GLY A 66 11.14 0.79 6.22
CA GLY A 66 11.16 -0.67 6.30
C GLY A 66 11.30 -1.35 4.93
N GLU A 67 10.71 -2.53 4.82
CA GLU A 67 10.68 -3.32 3.58
C GLU A 67 9.43 -4.22 3.54
N MET A 68 9.03 -4.59 2.34
CA MET A 68 7.88 -5.45 2.07
C MET A 68 8.24 -6.45 0.97
N GLU A 69 7.89 -7.71 1.16
CA GLU A 69 7.92 -8.73 0.10
C GLU A 69 6.55 -8.75 -0.60
N THR A 70 6.58 -8.63 -1.92
CA THR A 70 5.42 -8.85 -2.78
C THR A 70 5.55 -10.22 -3.44
N GLU A 71 4.64 -11.13 -3.11
CA GLU A 71 4.48 -12.41 -3.80
C GLU A 71 3.47 -12.22 -4.94
N LEU A 72 3.84 -12.61 -6.15
CA LEU A 72 2.94 -12.67 -7.30
C LEU A 72 2.26 -14.05 -7.37
N HIS A 73 1.09 -14.13 -7.99
CA HIS A 73 0.31 -15.37 -8.03
C HIS A 73 1.02 -16.53 -8.75
N ASN A 74 2.01 -16.22 -9.61
CA ASN A 74 2.88 -17.20 -10.25
C ASN A 74 3.98 -17.76 -9.32
N GLY A 75 4.08 -17.27 -8.09
CA GLY A 75 5.07 -17.66 -7.08
C GLY A 75 6.36 -16.83 -7.06
N GLU A 76 6.50 -15.86 -7.97
CA GLU A 76 7.63 -14.93 -7.95
C GLU A 76 7.55 -13.99 -6.73
N LYS A 77 8.71 -13.65 -6.16
CA LYS A 77 8.80 -12.80 -4.98
C LYS A 77 9.75 -11.64 -5.23
N HIS A 78 9.28 -10.44 -4.94
CA HIS A 78 10.01 -9.20 -5.10
C HIS A 78 10.13 -8.49 -3.76
N LEU A 79 11.34 -8.07 -3.40
CA LEU A 79 11.57 -7.26 -2.20
C LEU A 79 11.53 -5.78 -2.56
N LEU A 80 10.59 -5.05 -1.97
CA LEU A 80 10.51 -3.60 -2.02
C LEU A 80 11.13 -3.01 -0.75
N GLN A 81 12.17 -2.20 -0.91
CA GLN A 81 12.91 -1.56 0.17
C GLN A 81 12.65 -0.05 0.22
N LYS A 82 12.98 0.56 1.36
CA LYS A 82 12.93 2.02 1.56
C LYS A 82 13.50 2.79 0.36
N GLY A 83 12.73 3.75 -0.14
CA GLY A 83 13.10 4.61 -1.26
C GLY A 83 12.77 4.03 -2.64
N GLN A 84 12.28 2.80 -2.71
CA GLN A 84 11.83 2.17 -3.95
C GLN A 84 10.33 2.36 -4.16
N VAL A 85 9.93 2.22 -5.43
CA VAL A 85 8.52 2.22 -5.86
C VAL A 85 8.25 0.93 -6.63
N TYR A 86 7.10 0.30 -6.38
CA TYR A 86 6.55 -0.67 -7.33
C TYR A 86 5.26 -0.13 -7.94
N THR A 87 5.02 -0.56 -9.16
CA THR A 87 3.83 -0.19 -9.93
C THR A 87 3.25 -1.44 -10.57
N VAL A 88 1.95 -1.62 -10.43
CA VAL A 88 1.19 -2.72 -11.04
C VAL A 88 -0.11 -2.14 -11.59
N GLY A 89 -0.58 -2.66 -12.72
CA GLY A 89 -1.85 -2.24 -13.34
C GLY A 89 -3.02 -3.12 -12.88
N ASP A 90 -4.25 -2.65 -13.06
CA ASP A 90 -5.43 -3.47 -12.82
C ASP A 90 -5.40 -4.76 -13.65
N HIS A 91 -5.76 -5.89 -13.02
CA HIS A 91 -5.89 -7.20 -13.67
C HIS A 91 -4.61 -7.70 -14.37
N SER A 92 -3.43 -7.24 -13.94
CA SER A 92 -2.14 -7.64 -14.52
C SER A 92 -1.50 -8.77 -13.73
N ASP A 93 -0.99 -8.47 -12.55
CA ASP A 93 -0.28 -9.41 -11.69
C ASP A 93 -0.91 -9.41 -10.30
N ALA A 94 -1.81 -10.38 -10.06
CA ALA A 94 -2.38 -10.61 -8.74
C ALA A 94 -1.25 -10.83 -7.72
N HIS A 95 -1.29 -10.08 -6.63
CA HIS A 95 -0.17 -10.01 -5.69
C HIS A 95 -0.63 -10.02 -4.23
N ARG A 96 0.28 -10.43 -3.34
CA ARG A 96 0.06 -10.50 -1.90
C ARG A 96 1.26 -9.95 -1.16
N SER A 97 0.99 -9.16 -0.12
CA SER A 97 2.03 -8.45 0.63
C SER A 97 2.38 -9.16 1.93
N TYR A 98 3.67 -9.24 2.22
CA TYR A 98 4.22 -9.67 3.50
C TYR A 98 5.27 -8.67 3.98
N SER A 99 5.34 -8.42 5.29
CA SER A 99 6.47 -7.69 5.88
C SER A 99 6.90 -8.36 7.17
N LYS A 100 8.17 -8.76 7.22
CA LYS A 100 8.76 -9.41 8.39
C LYS A 100 8.92 -8.44 9.56
N ASN A 101 9.50 -7.27 9.30
CA ASN A 101 9.84 -6.30 10.34
C ASN A 101 8.85 -5.13 10.42
N GLY A 102 7.81 -5.14 9.59
CA GLY A 102 6.92 -4.00 9.38
C GLY A 102 7.52 -3.00 8.39
N CYS A 103 6.65 -2.14 7.86
CA CYS A 103 7.01 -1.09 6.92
C CYS A 103 5.96 0.02 6.87
N THR A 104 6.34 1.18 6.35
CA THR A 104 5.41 2.26 6.01
C THR A 104 5.43 2.51 4.51
N LEU A 105 4.24 2.49 3.91
CA LEU A 105 3.99 2.56 2.49
C LEU A 105 3.12 3.77 2.17
N PHE A 106 3.45 4.48 1.10
CA PHE A 106 2.59 5.46 0.48
C PHE A 106 2.00 4.86 -0.79
N ILE A 107 0.67 4.78 -0.85
CA ILE A 107 -0.06 4.06 -1.90
C ILE A 107 -1.00 5.00 -2.64
N VAL A 108 -0.96 4.92 -3.97
CA VAL A 108 -1.94 5.55 -4.86
C VAL A 108 -2.59 4.48 -5.73
N ASP A 109 -3.91 4.42 -5.70
CA ASP A 109 -4.75 3.49 -6.49
C ASP A 109 -6.16 4.02 -6.70
#